data_AF-A0A9W4TKH3-F1
#
_entry.id   AF-A0A9W4TKH3-F1
#
_cell.length_a   1.000
_cell.length_b   1.000
_cell.length_c   1.000
_cell.angle_alpha   90.00
_cell.angle_beta   90.00
_cell.angle_gamma   90.00
#
_symmetry.space_group_name_H-M   'P 1'
#
loop_
_entity.id
_entity.type
_entity.pdbx_description
1 polymer ?
#
loop_
_entity_poly.entity_id
_entity_poly.type
_entity_poly.pdbx_seq_one_letter_code
_entity_poly.pdbx_strand_id
1 'polypeptide(L)'
;MTIKEKFLIIGFTSFVFPNKEKRDGKERITFCSKYFNEWIFLLLVNDNDFWRIEKIEDNDIISITLNKNKSSLDIEDLLLFFKDYYYSNSDLSSIL
;
A
#
# COMPACT_ATOMS: atom_id res chain seq x y z
N MET A 1 13.52 -5.64 -5.60
CA MET A 1 12.57 -4.55 -5.90
C MET A 1 12.21 -3.88 -4.58
N THR A 2 12.28 -2.55 -4.53
CA THR A 2 11.89 -1.77 -3.36
C THR A 2 10.38 -1.78 -3.18
N ILE A 3 9.90 -1.49 -1.97
CA ILE A 3 8.47 -1.42 -1.70
C ILE A 3 7.78 -0.36 -2.57
N LYS A 4 8.47 0.75 -2.82
CA LYS A 4 8.00 1.83 -3.68
C LYS A 4 7.80 1.35 -5.12
N GLU A 5 8.78 0.64 -5.68
CA GLU A 5 8.66 0.06 -7.02
C GLU A 5 7.48 -0.92 -7.12
N LYS A 6 7.29 -1.79 -6.12
CA LYS A 6 6.15 -2.72 -6.07
C LYS A 6 4.80 -1.98 -6.16
N PHE A 7 4.60 -0.93 -5.36
CA PHE A 7 3.38 -0.13 -5.37
C PHE A 7 3.19 0.71 -6.64
N LEU A 8 4.28 1.22 -7.24
CA LEU A 8 4.23 1.93 -8.51
C LEU A 8 3.72 1.03 -9.65
N ILE A 9 4.14 -0.24 -9.70
CA ILE A 9 3.71 -1.18 -10.76
C ILE A 9 2.21 -1.45 -10.70
N ILE A 10 1.64 -1.61 -9.50
CA ILE A 10 0.19 -1.79 -9.34
C ILE A 10 -0.60 -0.46 -9.47
N GLY A 11 0.05 0.65 -9.85
CA GLY A 11 -0.66 1.88 -10.23
C GLY A 11 -0.84 2.89 -9.09
N PHE A 12 -0.15 2.72 -7.95
CA PHE A 12 -0.08 3.80 -6.97
C PHE A 12 0.88 4.89 -7.44
N THR A 13 0.53 6.13 -7.12
CA THR A 13 1.45 7.26 -7.14
C THR A 13 1.95 7.49 -5.72
N SER A 14 3.26 7.55 -5.56
CA SER A 14 3.88 7.89 -4.27
C SER A 14 4.04 9.40 -4.16
N PHE A 15 3.69 9.99 -3.02
CA PHE A 15 4.13 11.33 -2.66
C PHE A 15 4.79 11.31 -1.29
N VAL A 16 5.97 11.90 -1.23
CA VAL A 16 6.70 12.13 0.02
C VAL A 16 6.26 13.49 0.52
N PHE A 17 5.61 13.54 1.69
CA PHE A 17 5.40 14.82 2.35
C PHE A 17 6.75 15.34 2.82
N PRO A 18 7.24 16.48 2.30
CA PRO A 18 8.48 17.06 2.77
C PRO A 18 8.37 17.32 4.27
N ASN A 19 9.37 16.91 5.05
CA ASN A 19 9.52 17.19 6.49
C ASN A 19 8.70 16.36 7.50
N LYS A 20 7.98 15.28 7.12
CA LYS A 20 7.32 14.41 8.14
C LYS A 20 8.30 13.62 9.02
N GLU A 21 9.49 13.30 8.51
CA GLU A 21 10.56 12.62 9.27
C GLU A 21 11.00 13.40 10.52
N LYS A 22 10.79 14.72 10.54
CA LYS A 22 11.22 15.60 11.65
C LYS A 22 10.42 15.43 12.95
N ARG A 23 9.35 14.63 12.96
CA ARG A 23 8.48 14.48 14.14
C ARG A 23 8.96 13.38 15.10
N ASP A 24 9.39 12.24 14.57
CA ASP A 24 9.75 11.05 15.36
C ASP A 24 10.88 10.22 14.76
N GLY A 25 11.57 10.72 13.74
CA GLY A 25 12.71 10.03 13.11
C GLY A 25 12.31 8.83 12.25
N LYS A 26 11.03 8.61 11.98
CA LYS A 26 10.57 7.49 11.15
C LYS A 26 10.38 7.91 9.69
N GLU A 27 10.95 7.11 8.78
CA GLU A 27 10.71 7.23 7.35
C GLU A 27 9.27 6.79 7.03
N ARG A 28 8.57 7.58 6.22
CA ARG A 28 7.19 7.29 5.82
C ARG A 28 6.99 7.55 4.35
N ILE A 29 6.21 6.69 3.71
CA ILE A 29 5.80 6.86 2.31
C ILE A 29 4.28 6.86 2.26
N THR A 30 3.71 7.88 1.63
CA THR A 30 2.28 7.92 1.33
C THR A 30 2.06 7.55 -0.14
N PHE A 31 1.11 6.65 -0.36
CA PHE A 31 0.67 6.24 -1.68
C PHE A 31 -0.80 6.62 -1.86
N CYS A 32 -1.15 7.00 -3.08
CA CYS A 32 -2.53 7.18 -3.51
C CYS A 32 -2.75 6.57 -4.88
N SER A 33 -3.88 5.92 -5.06
CA SER A 33 -4.35 5.48 -6.37
C SER A 33 -5.87 5.64 -6.44
N LYS A 34 -6.37 5.80 -7.66
CA LYS A 34 -7.80 5.73 -7.94
C LYS A 34 -8.07 4.43 -8.67
N TYR A 35 -8.91 3.58 -8.09
CA TYR A 35 -9.41 2.37 -8.75
C TYR A 35 -10.92 2.49 -8.92
N PHE A 36 -11.40 2.34 -10.16
CA PHE A 36 -12.78 2.65 -10.53
C PHE A 36 -13.20 4.06 -10.05
N ASN A 37 -14.18 4.14 -9.15
CA ASN A 37 -14.69 5.39 -8.57
C ASN A 37 -14.17 5.68 -7.16
N GLU A 38 -13.25 4.84 -6.66
CA GLU A 38 -12.80 4.86 -5.28
C GLU A 38 -11.34 5.31 -5.19
N TRP A 39 -11.06 6.18 -4.22
CA TRP A 39 -9.70 6.60 -3.90
C TRP A 39 -9.16 5.73 -2.77
N ILE A 40 -7.94 5.22 -2.96
CA ILE A 40 -7.25 4.43 -1.96
C ILE A 40 -5.98 5.16 -1.53
N PHE A 41 -5.88 5.45 -0.24
CA PHE A 41 -4.70 6.04 0.38
C PHE A 41 -4.04 5.04 1.33
N LEU A 42 -2.72 4.92 1.20
CA LEU A 42 -1.90 4.07 2.05
C LEU A 42 -0.77 4.89 2.67
N LEU A 43 -0.55 4.72 3.97
CA LEU A 43 0.60 5.26 4.67
C LEU A 43 1.44 4.09 5.16
N LEU A 44 2.65 3.97 4.63
CA LEU A 44 3.65 3.03 5.12
C LEU A 44 4.67 3.75 5.99
N VAL A 45 5.13 3.06 7.04
CA VAL A 45 6.19 3.50 7.93
C VAL A 45 7.31 2.47 7.93
N ASN A 46 8.55 2.93 7.88
CA ASN A 46 9.72 2.08 8.08
C ASN A 46 10.01 1.99 9.59
N ASP A 47 10.04 0.77 10.11
CA ASP A 47 10.40 0.46 11.48
C ASP A 47 11.54 -0.56 11.46
N ASN A 48 12.78 -0.10 11.66
CA ASN A 48 14.00 -0.90 11.65
C ASN A 48 14.18 -1.74 10.38
N ASP A 49 14.14 -1.09 9.21
CA ASP A 49 14.26 -1.70 7.87
C ASP A 49 13.05 -2.55 7.44
N PHE A 50 12.00 -2.63 8.27
CA PHE A 50 10.74 -3.29 7.91
C PHE A 50 9.64 -2.26 7.64
N TRP A 51 9.05 -2.32 6.45
CA TRP A 51 7.89 -1.51 6.10
C TRP A 51 6.62 -2.11 6.71
N ARG A 52 5.79 -1.25 7.33
CA ARG A 52 4.50 -1.63 7.90
C ARG A 52 3.42 -0.65 7.48
N ILE A 53 2.18 -1.14 7.46
CA ILE A 53 1.01 -0.31 7.20
C ILE A 53 0.69 0.48 8.47
N GLU A 54 0.77 1.80 8.39
CA GLU A 54 0.36 2.70 9.47
C GLU A 54 -1.11 3.12 9.31
N LYS A 55 -1.58 3.30 8.06
CA LYS A 55 -2.96 3.70 7.76
C LYS A 55 -3.43 3.24 6.38
N ILE A 56 -4.71 2.88 6.27
CA ILE A 56 -5.43 2.62 5.01
C ILE A 56 -6.73 3.42 5.01
N GLU A 57 -6.97 4.18 3.94
CA GLU A 57 -8.27 4.80 3.64
C GLU A 57 -8.73 4.29 2.27
N ASP A 58 -9.76 3.45 2.25
CA ASP A 58 -10.18 2.67 1.08
C ASP A 58 -11.69 2.33 1.10
N ASN A 59 -12.48 3.03 1.92
CA ASN A 59 -13.90 2.72 2.14
C ASN A 59 -14.18 1.24 2.50
N ASP A 60 -13.24 0.62 3.23
CA ASP A 60 -13.29 -0.76 3.74
C ASP A 60 -13.23 -1.86 2.67
N ILE A 61 -12.99 -1.50 1.40
CA ILE A 61 -12.96 -2.44 0.26
C ILE A 61 -11.95 -3.56 0.47
N ILE A 62 -10.72 -3.24 0.90
CA ILE A 62 -9.63 -4.20 1.09
C ILE A 62 -9.97 -5.16 2.24
N SER A 63 -10.35 -4.62 3.40
CA SER A 63 -10.68 -5.42 4.59
C SER A 63 -11.87 -6.35 4.36
N ILE A 64 -12.91 -5.88 3.66
CA ILE A 64 -14.08 -6.69 3.33
C ILE A 64 -13.69 -7.79 2.34
N THR A 65 -12.94 -7.45 1.28
CA THR A 65 -12.55 -8.42 0.25
C THR A 65 -11.65 -9.52 0.80
N LEU A 66 -10.70 -9.16 1.66
CA LEU A 66 -9.79 -10.13 2.29
C LEU A 66 -10.38 -10.84 3.51
N ASN A 67 -11.57 -10.44 3.97
CA ASN A 67 -12.17 -10.88 5.24
C ASN A 67 -11.18 -10.75 6.41
N LYS A 68 -10.46 -9.62 6.46
CA LYS A 68 -9.41 -9.31 7.45
C LYS A 68 -9.65 -7.94 8.06
N ASN A 69 -9.28 -7.80 9.33
CA ASN A 69 -9.23 -6.48 9.96
C ASN A 69 -8.09 -5.66 9.37
N LYS A 70 -8.28 -4.35 9.17
CA LYS A 70 -7.23 -3.46 8.65
C LYS A 70 -5.95 -3.48 9.49
N SER A 71 -6.09 -3.67 10.81
CA SER A 71 -4.96 -3.74 11.75
C SER A 71 -4.14 -5.03 11.63
N SER A 72 -4.65 -6.06 10.96
CA SER A 72 -3.95 -7.33 10.74
C SER A 72 -3.41 -7.48 9.30
N LEU A 73 -3.63 -6.49 8.44
CA LEU A 73 -3.11 -6.53 7.08
C LEU A 73 -1.60 -6.26 7.10
N ASP A 74 -0.86 -7.16 6.47
CA ASP A 74 0.51 -6.90 6.10
C ASP A 74 0.59 -6.37 4.65
N ILE A 75 1.81 -6.04 4.25
CA ILE A 75 2.07 -5.50 2.92
C ILE A 75 1.85 -6.55 1.83
N GLU A 76 2.15 -7.82 2.10
CA GLU A 76 2.07 -8.90 1.11
C GLU A 76 0.60 -9.20 0.77
N ASP A 77 -0.27 -9.26 1.79
CA ASP A 77 -1.72 -9.32 1.66
C ASP A 77 -2.25 -8.22 0.75
N LEU A 78 -1.72 -7.00 0.93
CA LEU A 78 -2.15 -5.84 0.17
C LEU A 78 -1.72 -5.93 -1.30
N LEU A 79 -0.47 -6.32 -1.56
CA LEU A 79 0.06 -6.52 -2.92
C LEU A 79 -0.71 -7.64 -3.64
N LEU A 80 -0.99 -8.75 -2.96
CA LEU A 80 -1.81 -9.84 -3.47
C LEU A 80 -3.22 -9.36 -3.81
N PHE A 81 -3.87 -8.63 -2.90
CA PHE A 81 -5.18 -8.05 -3.15
C PHE A 81 -5.21 -7.23 -4.44
N PHE A 82 -4.27 -6.31 -4.64
CA PHE A 82 -4.26 -5.49 -5.86
C PHE A 82 -4.03 -6.33 -7.10
N LYS A 83 -3.05 -7.24 -7.06
CA LYS A 83 -2.74 -8.16 -8.15
C LYS A 83 -3.98 -8.98 -8.56
N ASP A 84 -4.67 -9.56 -7.60
CA ASP A 84 -5.76 -10.50 -7.87
C ASP A 84 -7.08 -9.80 -8.16
N TYR A 85 -7.35 -8.66 -7.49
CA TYR A 85 -8.63 -7.95 -7.61
C TYR A 85 -8.69 -7.01 -8.82
N TYR A 86 -7.62 -6.25 -9.08
CA TYR A 86 -7.60 -5.25 -10.16
C TYR A 86 -6.83 -5.70 -11.40
N TYR A 87 -5.92 -6.68 -11.26
CA TYR A 87 -5.01 -7.10 -12.33
C TYR A 87 -5.08 -8.61 -12.60
N SER A 88 -6.26 -9.24 -12.43
CA SER A 88 -6.47 -10.70 -12.43
C SER A 88 -5.98 -11.50 -13.65
N ASN A 89 -5.47 -10.83 -14.69
CA ASN A 89 -4.90 -11.43 -15.90
C ASN A 89 -3.55 -10.82 -16.32
N SER A 90 -2.89 -10.07 -15.44
CA SER A 90 -1.60 -9.43 -15.71
C SER A 90 -0.45 -10.26 -15.13
N ASP A 91 0.66 -10.39 -15.87
CA ASP A 91 1.88 -11.02 -15.34
C ASP A 91 2.61 -10.04 -14.41
N LEU A 92 2.16 -10.01 -13.17
CA LEU A 92 2.73 -9.24 -12.07
C LEU A 92 3.44 -10.15 -11.05
N SER A 93 3.97 -11.28 -11.52
CA SER A 93 4.68 -12.27 -10.69
C SER A 93 5.85 -11.67 -9.92
N SER A 94 6.55 -10.68 -10.49
CA SER A 94 7.70 -10.00 -9.87
C SER A 94 7.37 -9.10 -8.68
N ILE A 95 6.09 -8.80 -8.43
CA ILE A 95 5.67 -7.89 -7.36
C ILE A 95 5.65 -8.59 -5.98
N LEU A 96 5.46 -9.91 -5.97
CA LEU A 96 5.53 -10.73 -4.76
C LEU A 96 6.98 -11.12 -4.52
#